data_AF-A0A1E5VQN5-F1
#
_entry.id   AF-A0A1E5VQN5-F1
#
_cell.length_a   1.000
_cell.length_b   1.000
_cell.length_c   1.000
_cell.angle_alpha   90.00
_cell.angle_beta   90.00
_cell.angle_gamma   90.00
#
_symmetry.space_group_name_H-M   'P 1'
#
loop_
_entity.id
_entity.type
_entity.pdbx_description
1 polymer ?
#
loop_
_entity_poly.entity_id
_entity_poly.type
_entity_poly.pdbx_seq_one_letter_code
_entity_poly.pdbx_strand_id
1 'polypeptide(L)' 'MTHLCNETLVTMVNGQFPGPAIEVTEGDSVTVHVVNESPYNMTIHW' A
#
# COMPACT_ATOMS: atom_id res chain seq x y z
N MET A 1 -5.21 -12.25 4.45
CA MET A 1 -6.26 -11.97 3.44
C MET A 1 -6.85 -13.31 3.03
N THR A 2 -8.18 -13.47 3.03
CA THR A 2 -8.81 -14.71 2.54
C THR A 2 -9.21 -14.55 1.09
N HIS A 3 -8.65 -15.36 0.20
CA HIS A 3 -8.97 -15.35 -1.23
C HIS A 3 -9.22 -16.78 -1.70
N LEU A 4 -10.37 -17.03 -2.34
CA LEU A 4 -10.78 -18.37 -2.79
C LEU A 4 -10.71 -19.42 -1.65
N CYS A 5 -11.19 -19.04 -0.45
CA CYS A 5 -11.17 -19.86 0.78
C CYS A 5 -9.79 -20.22 1.33
N ASN A 6 -8.72 -19.58 0.85
CA ASN A 6 -7.36 -19.77 1.37
C ASN A 6 -6.86 -18.50 2.04
N GLU A 7 -6.19 -18.69 3.19
CA GLU A 7 -5.47 -17.61 3.84
C GLU A 7 -4.11 -17.38 3.15
N THR A 8 -3.93 -16.18 2.63
CA THR A 8 -2.67 -15.75 2.01
C THR A 8 -2.12 -14.56 2.78
N LEU A 9 -0.83 -14.64 3.12
CA LEU A 9 -0.06 -13.51 3.60
C LEU A 9 0.23 -12.58 2.42
N VAL A 10 -0.18 -11.33 2.54
CA VAL A 10 0.00 -10.30 1.52
C VAL A 10 0.48 -9.02 2.20
N THR A 11 1.36 -8.29 1.54
CA THR A 11 1.73 -6.94 1.97
C THR A 11 0.54 -6.01 1.75
N MET A 12 0.21 -5.23 2.76
CA MET A 12 -0.87 -4.24 2.73
C MET A 12 -0.31 -2.86 3.03
N VAL A 13 -0.99 -1.82 2.57
CA VAL A 13 -0.67 -0.44 2.93
C VAL A 13 -1.77 0.03 3.87
N ASN A 14 -1.41 0.39 5.11
CA ASN A 14 -2.36 0.80 6.15
C ASN A 14 -3.52 -0.21 6.37
N GLY A 15 -3.20 -1.51 6.33
CA GLY A 15 -4.18 -2.60 6.51
C GLY A 15 -5.16 -2.79 5.34
N GLN A 16 -4.97 -2.11 4.21
CA GLN A 16 -5.85 -2.17 3.05
C GLN A 16 -5.21 -2.96 1.89
N PHE A 17 -6.05 -3.73 1.20
CA PHE A 17 -5.71 -4.45 -0.02
C PHE A 17 -6.88 -4.41 -1.02
N PRO A 18 -6.75 -3.79 -2.21
CA PRO A 18 -5.62 -2.96 -2.65
C PRO A 18 -5.34 -1.78 -1.70
N GLY A 19 -4.15 -1.19 -1.79
CA GLY A 19 -3.78 -0.03 -0.97
C GLY A 19 -4.71 1.18 -1.20
N PRO A 20 -4.66 2.20 -0.32
CA PRO A 20 -5.51 3.37 -0.43
C PRO A 20 -5.20 4.16 -1.71
N ALA A 21 -6.25 4.70 -2.34
CA ALA A 21 -6.12 5.58 -3.49
C ALA A 21 -5.54 6.95 -3.08
N ILE A 22 -4.70 7.52 -3.95
CA ILE A 22 -4.28 8.92 -3.85
C ILE A 22 -5.08 9.71 -4.89
N GLU A 23 -6.01 10.52 -4.42
CA GLU A 23 -6.84 11.39 -5.26
C GLU A 23 -6.22 12.79 -5.31
N VAL A 24 -5.84 13.24 -6.50
CA VAL A 24 -5.14 14.52 -6.72
C VAL A 24 -5.61 15.17 -8.01
N THR A 25 -5.36 16.47 -8.13
CA THR A 25 -5.66 17.28 -9.32
C THR A 25 -4.37 17.73 -10.01
N GLU A 26 -4.47 18.13 -11.28
CA GLU A 26 -3.32 18.61 -12.04
C GLU A 26 -2.69 19.83 -11.36
N GLY A 27 -1.37 19.78 -11.14
CA GLY A 27 -0.61 20.83 -10.46
C GLY A 27 -0.37 20.58 -8.97
N ASP A 28 -1.01 19.56 -8.38
CA ASP A 28 -0.79 19.23 -6.96
C ASP A 28 0.61 18.67 -6.70
N SER A 29 1.12 18.95 -5.50
CA SER A 29 2.34 18.34 -4.96
C SER A 29 1.96 17.41 -3.81
N VAL A 30 2.34 16.13 -3.94
CA VAL A 30 2.01 15.09 -2.95
C VAL A 30 3.26 14.74 -2.16
N THR A 31 3.15 14.71 -0.83
CA THR A 31 4.16 14.11 0.04
C THR A 31 3.61 12.84 0.66
N VAL A 32 4.25 11.71 0.40
CA VAL A 32 3.89 10.42 1.00
C VAL A 32 4.98 10.03 2.00
N HIS A 33 4.62 9.97 3.28
CA HIS A 33 5.51 9.46 4.31
C HIS A 33 5.33 7.95 4.45
N VAL A 34 6.38 7.19 4.17
CA VAL A 34 6.35 5.73 4.19
C VAL A 34 7.04 5.22 5.44
N VAL A 35 6.32 4.44 6.24
CA VAL A 35 6.88 3.68 7.36
C VAL A 35 6.80 2.20 6.98
N ASN A 36 7.96 1.56 6.84
CA ASN A 36 8.02 0.15 6.48
C ASN A 36 7.84 -0.73 7.72
N GLU A 37 6.64 -1.29 7.90
CA GLU A 37 6.33 -2.27 8.95
C GLU A 37 6.46 -3.73 8.46
N SER A 38 6.85 -3.93 7.20
CA SER A 38 7.07 -5.27 6.65
C SER A 38 8.40 -5.84 7.15
N PRO A 39 8.50 -7.19 7.26
CA PRO A 39 9.77 -7.85 7.58
C PRO A 39 10.82 -7.75 6.45
N TYR A 40 10.49 -7.16 5.30
CA TYR A 40 11.38 -7.09 4.13
C TYR A 40 11.71 -5.65 3.74
N ASN A 41 12.91 -5.45 3.19
CA ASN A 41 13.29 -4.19 2.54
C ASN A 41 12.42 -3.97 1.30
N MET A 42 11.90 -2.75 1.12
CA MET A 42 11.01 -2.42 0.02
C MET A 42 11.11 -0.96 -0.42
N THR A 43 10.57 -0.71 -1.61
CA THR A 43 10.42 0.62 -2.21
C THR A 43 9.01 0.77 -2.78
N ILE A 44 8.49 1.99 -2.86
CA ILE A 44 7.22 2.32 -3.54
C ILE A 44 7.54 3.09 -4.82
N HIS A 45 6.79 2.82 -5.90
CA HIS A 45 6.90 3.51 -7.18
C HIS A 45 5.56 4.18 -7.52
N TRP A 46 5.65 5.38 -8.09
CA TRP A 46 4.55 6.15 -8.65
C TRP A 46 4.81 6.30 -10.14
#